data_AF-A0A946IAB1-F1
#
_entry.id   AF-A0A946IAB1-F1
#
_cell.length_a   1.000
_cell.length_b   1.000
_cell.length_c   1.000
_cell.angle_alpha   90.00
_cell.angle_beta   90.00
_cell.angle_gamma   90.00
#
_symmetry.space_group_name_H-M   'P 1'
#
loop_
_entity.id
_entity.type
_entity.pdbx_description
1 polymer ?
#
loop_
_entity_poly.entity_id
_entity_poly.type
_entity_poly.pdbx_seq_one_letter_code
_entity_poly.pdbx_strand_id
1 'polypeptide(L)'
;MVVALVGTFGITGAVYFGAEPPLRDAGQLSPKHSGVVADDSCNDCHSNHGDGPLAMVRAVFNPTAAAGMTGKCLDCHTFPGEETSVHKAGTCNSCHAEHKGSDAALIKFEDGQCHACHEQKFTTFASSHPQFGDNYPHTRRTAINFDHNAHLNTHFQDERFAKGAPKEGCISCHNVGAAGKAVPVKSFEENCAACHQEQISSASLNLITVPEFEANPFDAEVVEELCGIEANDEEYESVSTESLNSILAALSETDPESTEEIQEKIGSLLIAVAENGTSPIAQLLSEAGASSQRLLAGLNSDLVKSGVCSWIANKEFEPIDEGLNRGWRAEELSITYTAGSHSDQVLKSWYDFVAEVEDDSLTGYLLKGDAPGTCVSCHSVNDTGAIEIAWKAGGRGSNKLHKYNHKPHLNVLGPGSQCGTCHKIDSTVDYGASFKQNDPSIFKSNFVPIKKATCVECHNEQLAGQDCRTCHEYHENAGFKAMMMFDKNRKNRSVVSNSLGSN
;
A
#
# COMPACT_ATOMS: atom_id res chain seq x y z
N MET A 1 -24.51 -69.16 -18.14
CA MET A 1 -25.35 -68.69 -19.25
C MET A 1 -24.69 -67.45 -19.82
N VAL A 2 -24.38 -67.51 -21.11
CA VAL A 2 -23.62 -66.54 -21.93
C VAL A 2 -24.47 -65.30 -22.24
N VAL A 3 -23.85 -64.10 -22.30
CA VAL A 3 -23.87 -63.05 -23.37
C VAL A 3 -23.12 -61.83 -22.79
N ALA A 4 -21.82 -61.60 -23.07
CA ALA A 4 -21.17 -61.10 -24.29
C ALA A 4 -21.28 -59.58 -24.53
N LEU A 5 -20.13 -58.90 -24.36
CA LEU A 5 -19.54 -57.85 -25.20
C LEU A 5 -20.46 -56.96 -26.06
N VAL A 6 -20.46 -55.66 -25.75
CA VAL A 6 -20.28 -54.62 -26.78
C VAL A 6 -19.14 -53.70 -26.33
N GLY A 7 -17.93 -54.04 -26.76
CA GLY A 7 -16.90 -53.04 -26.98
C GLY A 7 -17.18 -52.38 -28.32
N THR A 8 -17.10 -51.05 -28.38
CA THR A 8 -16.96 -50.33 -29.64
C THR A 8 -15.67 -49.51 -29.61
N PHE A 9 -14.84 -49.84 -30.59
CA PHE A 9 -13.55 -49.26 -30.89
C PHE A 9 -13.64 -47.74 -31.12
N GLY A 10 -12.76 -46.99 -30.48
CA GLY A 10 -12.30 -45.70 -30.99
C GLY A 10 -11.23 -45.93 -32.07
N ILE A 11 -11.26 -45.15 -33.15
CA ILE A 11 -10.28 -45.21 -34.25
C ILE A 11 -8.87 -44.73 -33.82
N THR A 12 -8.66 -44.34 -32.56
CA THR A 12 -7.33 -44.09 -32.01
C THR A 12 -7.27 -44.70 -30.59
N GLY A 13 -6.62 -45.85 -30.46
CA GLY A 13 -6.54 -46.61 -29.22
C GLY A 13 -5.78 -45.89 -28.09
N ALA A 14 -6.50 -45.07 -27.32
CA ALA A 14 -6.07 -44.61 -26.00
C ALA A 14 -7.15 -45.01 -24.98
N VAL A 15 -6.77 -45.87 -24.04
CA VAL A 15 -7.63 -46.29 -22.93
C VAL A 15 -7.52 -45.21 -21.84
N TYR A 16 -8.55 -44.37 -21.73
CA TYR A 16 -8.65 -43.40 -20.64
C TYR A 16 -9.04 -44.13 -19.35
N PHE A 17 -8.05 -44.46 -18.52
CA PHE A 17 -8.27 -44.74 -17.10
C PHE A 17 -7.88 -43.48 -16.31
N GLY A 18 -8.88 -42.78 -15.77
CA GLY A 18 -8.66 -41.64 -14.87
C GLY A 18 -9.22 -40.31 -15.37
N ALA A 19 -10.54 -40.19 -15.46
CA ALA A 19 -11.25 -38.94 -15.24
C ALA A 19 -12.72 -39.30 -15.03
N GLU A 20 -13.30 -38.84 -13.94
CA GLU A 20 -14.75 -38.76 -13.77
C GLU A 20 -15.38 -38.09 -15.01
N PRO A 21 -16.64 -38.40 -15.37
CA PRO A 21 -17.30 -37.76 -16.51
C PRO A 21 -17.21 -36.23 -16.37
N PRO A 22 -17.19 -35.46 -17.48
CA PRO A 22 -16.89 -34.04 -17.48
C PRO A 22 -18.07 -33.24 -16.93
N LEU A 23 -18.35 -33.37 -15.64
CA LEU A 23 -19.14 -32.40 -14.91
C LEU A 23 -18.20 -31.23 -14.62
N ARG A 24 -18.22 -30.26 -15.54
CA ARG A 24 -17.54 -28.97 -15.36
C ARG A 24 -18.17 -28.28 -14.15
N ASP A 25 -17.48 -28.28 -13.02
CA ASP A 25 -17.84 -27.42 -11.89
C ASP A 25 -17.58 -25.97 -12.29
N ALA A 26 -18.64 -25.28 -12.68
CA ALA A 26 -18.61 -23.88 -13.07
C ALA A 26 -18.43 -22.94 -11.87
N GLY A 27 -18.39 -23.46 -10.63
CA GLY A 27 -18.30 -22.67 -9.42
C GLY A 27 -19.57 -21.86 -9.12
N GLN A 28 -19.56 -21.17 -7.99
CA GLN A 28 -20.70 -20.38 -7.51
C GLN A 28 -21.03 -19.21 -8.43
N LEU A 29 -22.29 -18.79 -8.42
CA LEU A 29 -22.75 -17.57 -9.07
C LEU A 29 -22.25 -16.34 -8.30
N SER A 30 -22.36 -15.16 -8.90
CA SER A 30 -22.08 -13.92 -8.18
C SER A 30 -23.11 -13.70 -7.05
N PRO A 31 -22.74 -13.03 -5.94
CA PRO A 31 -23.65 -12.77 -4.83
C PRO A 31 -24.94 -12.04 -5.23
N LYS A 32 -24.90 -11.28 -6.33
CA LYS A 32 -26.05 -10.54 -6.85
C LYS A 32 -27.12 -11.44 -7.46
N HIS A 33 -26.71 -12.55 -8.08
CA HIS A 33 -27.67 -13.50 -8.65
C HIS A 33 -27.93 -14.68 -7.71
N SER A 34 -26.96 -15.17 -6.92
CA SER A 34 -27.21 -16.23 -5.92
C SER A 34 -28.18 -15.80 -4.81
N GLY A 35 -28.37 -14.50 -4.58
CA GLY A 35 -29.41 -13.98 -3.67
C GLY A 35 -30.81 -13.91 -4.28
N VAL A 36 -30.94 -14.12 -5.60
CA VAL A 36 -32.20 -14.00 -6.36
C VAL A 36 -32.64 -15.35 -6.93
N VAL A 37 -31.69 -16.17 -7.38
CA VAL A 37 -31.90 -17.57 -7.79
C VAL A 37 -31.41 -18.50 -6.68
N ALA A 38 -32.15 -19.57 -6.38
CA ALA A 38 -31.75 -20.53 -5.35
C ALA A 38 -30.56 -21.38 -5.82
N ASP A 39 -29.70 -21.86 -4.90
CA ASP A 39 -28.46 -22.59 -5.25
C ASP A 39 -28.67 -23.82 -6.14
N ASP A 40 -29.87 -24.42 -6.15
CA ASP A 40 -30.22 -25.61 -6.96
C ASP A 40 -30.97 -25.28 -8.27
N SER A 41 -31.19 -24.00 -8.59
CA SER A 41 -32.03 -23.58 -9.72
C SER A 41 -31.23 -23.34 -11.02
N CYS A 42 -30.31 -24.24 -11.33
CA CYS A 42 -29.49 -24.20 -12.55
C CYS A 42 -30.32 -24.02 -13.83
N ASN A 43 -31.54 -24.56 -13.84
CA ASN A 43 -32.48 -24.49 -14.95
C ASN A 43 -33.07 -23.09 -15.19
N ASP A 44 -32.91 -22.16 -14.24
CA ASP A 44 -33.34 -20.76 -14.41
C ASP A 44 -32.47 -20.06 -15.45
N CYS A 45 -31.21 -20.47 -15.60
CA CYS A 45 -30.26 -19.92 -16.58
C CYS A 45 -29.87 -20.93 -17.67
N HIS A 46 -29.95 -22.24 -17.42
CA HIS A 46 -29.62 -23.29 -18.39
C HIS A 46 -30.86 -24.01 -18.90
N SER A 47 -30.93 -24.31 -20.20
CA SER A 47 -32.01 -25.15 -20.75
C SER A 47 -31.63 -26.62 -20.62
N ASN A 48 -32.57 -27.47 -20.17
CA ASN A 48 -32.35 -28.91 -20.14
C ASN A 48 -32.16 -29.43 -21.59
N HIS A 49 -31.13 -30.23 -21.83
CA HIS A 49 -30.74 -30.67 -23.18
C HIS A 49 -31.46 -31.95 -23.65
N GLY A 50 -32.65 -32.23 -23.09
CA GLY A 50 -33.49 -33.39 -23.37
C GLY A 50 -33.48 -34.44 -22.26
N ASP A 51 -34.42 -35.40 -22.32
CA ASP A 51 -34.56 -36.44 -21.29
C ASP A 51 -33.62 -37.63 -21.54
N GLY A 52 -32.61 -37.77 -20.69
CA GLY A 52 -31.81 -39.00 -20.54
C GLY A 52 -30.29 -38.84 -20.78
N PRO A 53 -29.47 -39.82 -20.31
CA PRO A 53 -28.01 -39.71 -20.27
C PRO A 53 -27.34 -39.49 -21.63
N LEU A 54 -27.94 -40.02 -22.71
CA LEU A 54 -27.40 -39.94 -24.06
C LEU A 54 -27.56 -38.53 -24.68
N ALA A 55 -28.60 -37.79 -24.28
CA ALA A 55 -28.85 -36.43 -24.72
C ALA A 55 -27.87 -35.44 -24.08
N MET A 56 -27.56 -35.65 -22.79
CA MET A 56 -26.56 -34.88 -22.05
C MET A 56 -25.15 -35.06 -22.62
N VAL A 57 -24.74 -36.29 -22.97
CA VAL A 57 -23.44 -36.53 -23.62
C VAL A 57 -23.35 -35.83 -24.98
N ARG A 58 -24.42 -35.85 -25.79
CA ARG A 58 -24.42 -35.14 -27.08
C ARG A 58 -24.34 -33.61 -26.92
N ALA A 59 -24.94 -33.05 -25.87
CA ALA A 59 -24.90 -31.62 -25.62
C ALA A 59 -23.49 -31.11 -25.27
N VAL A 60 -22.70 -31.91 -24.54
CA VAL A 60 -21.30 -31.59 -24.22
C VAL A 60 -20.42 -31.43 -25.47
N PHE A 61 -20.74 -32.13 -26.56
CA PHE A 61 -19.99 -32.09 -27.82
C PHE A 61 -20.60 -31.18 -28.89
N ASN A 62 -21.71 -30.49 -28.61
CA ASN A 62 -22.40 -29.66 -29.60
C ASN A 62 -22.35 -28.17 -29.20
N PRO A 63 -21.52 -27.34 -29.86
CA PRO A 63 -21.23 -25.97 -29.44
C PRO A 63 -22.39 -24.97 -29.62
N THR A 64 -23.49 -25.39 -30.23
CA THR A 64 -24.67 -24.54 -30.51
C THR A 64 -25.56 -24.28 -29.30
N ALA A 65 -25.32 -24.96 -28.17
CA ALA A 65 -26.03 -24.73 -26.91
C ALA A 65 -25.83 -23.30 -26.33
N ALA A 66 -24.76 -22.58 -26.73
CA ALA A 66 -24.45 -21.25 -26.25
C ALA A 66 -25.46 -20.16 -26.70
N ALA A 67 -26.13 -20.36 -27.84
CA ALA A 67 -27.04 -19.34 -28.40
C ALA A 67 -28.33 -19.15 -27.59
N GLY A 68 -28.76 -20.16 -26.82
CA GLY A 68 -29.98 -20.10 -25.99
C GLY A 68 -29.78 -19.44 -24.63
N MET A 69 -28.53 -19.35 -24.14
CA MET A 69 -28.23 -18.86 -22.79
C MET A 69 -28.42 -17.35 -22.65
N THR A 70 -28.05 -16.59 -23.68
CA THR A 70 -28.29 -15.14 -23.72
C THR A 70 -29.79 -14.81 -23.60
N GLY A 71 -30.68 -15.64 -24.15
CA GLY A 71 -32.13 -15.45 -24.04
C GLY A 71 -32.62 -15.52 -22.59
N LYS A 72 -32.19 -16.52 -21.83
CA LYS A 72 -32.60 -16.68 -20.41
C LYS A 72 -32.13 -15.54 -19.52
N CYS A 73 -30.95 -14.96 -19.77
CA CYS A 73 -30.52 -13.77 -19.06
C CYS A 73 -31.46 -12.58 -19.31
N LEU A 74 -31.95 -12.44 -20.55
CA LEU A 74 -32.83 -11.34 -20.94
C LEU A 74 -34.25 -11.48 -20.37
N ASP A 75 -34.69 -12.67 -20.00
CA ASP A 75 -36.03 -12.88 -19.40
C ASP A 75 -36.23 -12.08 -18.11
N CYS A 76 -35.17 -11.86 -17.32
CA CYS A 76 -35.22 -11.04 -16.10
C CYS A 76 -34.62 -9.63 -16.28
N HIS A 77 -33.71 -9.44 -17.24
CA HIS A 77 -32.97 -8.18 -17.43
C HIS A 77 -33.57 -7.23 -18.49
N THR A 78 -34.76 -7.54 -19.00
CA THR A 78 -35.48 -6.67 -19.94
C THR A 78 -36.55 -5.85 -19.22
N PHE A 79 -36.22 -4.60 -18.88
CA PHE A 79 -37.17 -3.62 -18.31
C PHE A 79 -37.59 -2.60 -19.37
N PRO A 80 -38.84 -2.64 -19.88
CA PRO A 80 -39.31 -1.67 -20.87
C PRO A 80 -39.41 -0.27 -20.25
N GLY A 81 -38.64 0.69 -20.76
CA GLY A 81 -38.77 2.11 -20.41
C GLY A 81 -37.73 2.70 -19.46
N GLU A 82 -36.79 1.90 -18.91
CA GLU A 82 -35.70 2.43 -18.09
C GLU A 82 -34.41 2.70 -18.89
N GLU A 83 -33.72 3.79 -18.57
CA GLU A 83 -32.39 4.16 -19.09
C GLU A 83 -31.29 3.11 -18.78
N THR A 84 -31.56 2.22 -17.83
CA THR A 84 -30.69 1.13 -17.34
C THR A 84 -30.83 -0.17 -18.15
N SER A 85 -31.64 -0.20 -19.21
CA SER A 85 -31.82 -1.39 -20.06
C SER A 85 -30.47 -1.97 -20.53
N VAL A 86 -30.28 -3.27 -20.36
CA VAL A 86 -29.01 -3.97 -20.63
C VAL A 86 -28.52 -3.86 -22.07
N HIS A 87 -29.41 -3.62 -23.03
CA HIS A 87 -29.05 -3.31 -24.42
C HIS A 87 -28.45 -1.90 -24.60
N LYS A 88 -28.76 -0.95 -23.70
CA LYS A 88 -28.11 0.36 -23.61
C LYS A 88 -26.85 0.34 -22.72
N ALA A 89 -26.76 -0.58 -21.75
CA ALA A 89 -25.59 -0.74 -20.85
C ALA A 89 -24.34 -1.35 -21.52
N GLY A 90 -24.49 -2.02 -22.67
CA GLY A 90 -23.45 -2.07 -23.70
C GLY A 90 -22.18 -2.90 -23.44
N THR A 91 -22.19 -3.90 -22.54
CA THR A 91 -20.99 -4.73 -22.30
C THR A 91 -21.29 -6.22 -22.24
N CYS A 92 -20.71 -6.98 -23.16
CA CYS A 92 -20.90 -8.43 -23.29
C CYS A 92 -20.42 -9.19 -22.03
N ASN A 93 -19.45 -8.64 -21.29
CA ASN A 93 -18.89 -9.24 -20.09
C ASN A 93 -19.84 -9.22 -18.89
N SER A 94 -20.86 -8.36 -18.91
CA SER A 94 -21.82 -8.24 -17.81
C SER A 94 -22.75 -9.45 -17.71
N CYS A 95 -22.98 -10.17 -18.80
CA CYS A 95 -23.77 -11.41 -18.80
C CYS A 95 -22.87 -12.67 -18.79
N HIS A 96 -21.64 -12.59 -19.31
CA HIS A 96 -20.78 -13.77 -19.52
C HIS A 96 -19.72 -14.01 -18.41
N ALA A 97 -19.83 -13.35 -17.26
CA ALA A 97 -18.87 -13.48 -16.15
C ALA A 97 -19.52 -13.95 -14.82
N GLU A 98 -20.68 -14.60 -14.93
CA GLU A 98 -21.54 -14.88 -13.78
C GLU A 98 -20.96 -15.97 -12.87
N HIS A 99 -20.49 -17.04 -13.47
CA HIS A 99 -19.85 -18.14 -12.78
C HIS A 99 -18.43 -17.78 -12.31
N LYS A 100 -18.09 -18.19 -11.07
CA LYS A 100 -16.79 -17.93 -10.43
C LYS A 100 -15.81 -19.12 -10.49
N GLY A 101 -16.14 -20.16 -11.26
CA GLY A 101 -15.27 -21.32 -11.46
C GLY A 101 -14.03 -21.01 -12.30
N SER A 102 -13.18 -22.03 -12.43
CA SER A 102 -11.94 -21.88 -13.20
C SER A 102 -12.19 -21.55 -14.67
N ASP A 103 -11.29 -20.77 -15.26
CA ASP A 103 -11.32 -20.35 -16.66
C ASP A 103 -11.51 -21.50 -17.68
N ALA A 104 -11.08 -22.72 -17.34
CA ALA A 104 -11.23 -23.91 -18.19
C ALA A 104 -12.65 -24.51 -18.19
N ALA A 105 -13.48 -24.13 -17.20
CA ALA A 105 -14.86 -24.57 -17.04
C ALA A 105 -15.88 -23.63 -17.71
N LEU A 106 -15.47 -22.45 -18.16
CA LEU A 106 -16.36 -21.40 -18.69
C LEU A 106 -16.21 -21.23 -20.21
N ILE A 107 -17.33 -20.92 -20.90
CA ILE A 107 -17.31 -20.51 -22.31
C ILE A 107 -16.76 -19.08 -22.36
N LYS A 108 -15.53 -18.93 -22.87
CA LYS A 108 -14.84 -17.65 -22.94
C LYS A 108 -15.25 -16.84 -24.18
N PHE A 109 -15.16 -15.52 -24.04
CA PHE A 109 -15.08 -14.63 -25.19
C PHE A 109 -13.73 -14.81 -25.88
N GLU A 110 -13.76 -15.00 -27.21
CA GLU A 110 -12.56 -14.93 -28.05
C GLU A 110 -12.30 -13.48 -28.46
N ASP A 111 -11.03 -13.11 -28.63
CA ASP A 111 -10.61 -11.75 -29.02
C ASP A 111 -11.30 -11.28 -30.31
N GLY A 112 -11.62 -12.21 -31.22
CA GLY A 112 -12.36 -11.94 -32.46
C GLY A 112 -13.72 -11.25 -32.26
N GLN A 113 -14.37 -11.47 -31.12
CA GLN A 113 -15.67 -10.87 -30.82
C GLN A 113 -15.56 -9.41 -30.40
N CYS A 114 -14.40 -8.98 -29.90
CA CYS A 114 -14.14 -7.58 -29.56
C CYS A 114 -14.12 -6.68 -30.81
N HIS A 115 -13.80 -7.26 -31.98
CA HIS A 115 -13.83 -6.56 -33.26
C HIS A 115 -15.22 -6.12 -33.71
N ALA A 116 -16.30 -6.59 -33.09
CA ALA A 116 -17.63 -6.08 -33.37
C ALA A 116 -17.78 -4.59 -32.98
N CYS A 117 -17.07 -4.16 -31.92
CA CYS A 117 -17.16 -2.80 -31.38
C CYS A 117 -15.89 -1.98 -31.58
N HIS A 118 -14.71 -2.60 -31.57
CA HIS A 118 -13.44 -1.88 -31.75
C HIS A 118 -13.18 -1.61 -33.24
N GLU A 119 -12.96 -0.33 -33.58
CA GLU A 119 -12.59 0.10 -34.93
C GLU A 119 -11.21 -0.45 -35.33
N GLN A 120 -10.23 -0.31 -34.43
CA GLN A 120 -8.92 -0.92 -34.59
C GLN A 120 -9.01 -2.43 -34.34
N LYS A 121 -8.69 -3.20 -35.38
CA LYS A 121 -8.62 -4.66 -35.28
C LYS A 121 -7.29 -5.08 -34.70
N PHE A 122 -7.32 -6.12 -33.88
CA PHE A 122 -6.16 -6.73 -33.26
C PHE A 122 -6.09 -8.21 -33.62
N THR A 123 -4.91 -8.80 -33.50
CA THR A 123 -4.67 -10.20 -33.88
C THR A 123 -3.98 -10.94 -32.77
N THR A 124 -2.68 -10.74 -32.63
CA THR A 124 -1.86 -11.34 -31.58
C THR A 124 -1.33 -10.27 -30.65
N PHE A 125 -1.02 -10.67 -29.42
CA PHE A 125 -0.39 -9.78 -28.45
C PHE A 125 0.90 -9.16 -29.00
N ALA A 126 1.74 -9.96 -29.66
CA ALA A 126 2.99 -9.49 -30.27
C ALA A 126 2.77 -8.37 -31.31
N SER A 127 1.73 -8.49 -32.14
CA SER A 127 1.47 -7.58 -33.26
C SER A 127 0.65 -6.36 -32.88
N SER A 128 -0.33 -6.55 -31.99
CA SER A 128 -1.38 -5.55 -31.75
C SER A 128 -1.28 -4.85 -30.40
N HIS A 129 -0.51 -5.38 -29.45
CA HIS A 129 -0.31 -4.70 -28.17
C HIS A 129 0.77 -3.60 -28.28
N PRO A 130 0.51 -2.39 -27.75
CA PRO A 130 1.52 -1.32 -27.63
C PRO A 130 2.77 -1.76 -26.86
N GLN A 131 3.87 -1.03 -26.99
CA GLN A 131 5.01 -1.24 -26.09
C GLN A 131 4.65 -0.80 -24.67
N PHE A 132 5.21 -1.48 -23.68
CA PHE A 132 5.10 -1.06 -22.30
C PHE A 132 5.88 0.24 -22.07
N GLY A 133 5.39 1.08 -21.15
CA GLY A 133 6.04 2.34 -20.81
C GLY A 133 7.42 2.14 -20.17
N ASP A 134 8.21 3.21 -20.15
CA ASP A 134 9.61 3.17 -19.73
C ASP A 134 9.83 2.95 -18.24
N ASN A 135 8.78 2.89 -17.41
CA ASN A 135 8.88 2.52 -16.00
C ASN A 135 8.15 1.22 -15.67
N TYR A 136 7.56 0.54 -16.66
CA TYR A 136 6.76 -0.65 -16.43
C TYR A 136 7.56 -1.76 -15.72
N PRO A 137 7.02 -2.39 -14.66
CA PRO A 137 5.64 -2.31 -14.18
C PRO A 137 5.36 -1.24 -13.11
N HIS A 138 6.34 -0.40 -12.77
CA HIS A 138 6.25 0.58 -11.70
C HIS A 138 5.68 1.91 -12.20
N THR A 139 4.84 2.54 -11.38
CA THR A 139 4.26 3.87 -11.65
C THR A 139 4.73 4.93 -10.65
N ARG A 140 5.40 4.50 -9.57
CA ARG A 140 6.00 5.35 -8.54
C ARG A 140 7.12 4.58 -7.82
N ARG A 141 7.98 5.29 -7.09
CA ARG A 141 8.96 4.67 -6.18
C ARG A 141 8.28 3.89 -5.05
N THR A 142 9.03 2.98 -4.45
CA THR A 142 8.59 2.15 -3.31
C THR A 142 8.43 2.97 -2.03
N ALA A 143 7.55 2.48 -1.16
CA ALA A 143 7.36 3.03 0.18
C ALA A 143 8.64 2.96 1.04
N ILE A 144 9.42 1.90 0.85
CA ILE A 144 10.66 1.66 1.58
C ILE A 144 11.84 2.04 0.69
N ASN A 145 12.76 2.85 1.23
CA ASN A 145 14.05 3.20 0.68
C ASN A 145 15.01 2.01 0.77
N PHE A 146 14.80 1.04 -0.09
CA PHE A 146 15.66 -0.13 -0.21
C PHE A 146 16.27 -0.19 -1.61
N ASP A 147 17.57 0.06 -1.69
CA ASP A 147 18.31 -0.07 -2.94
C ASP A 147 18.87 -1.49 -3.08
N HIS A 148 18.30 -2.25 -4.03
CA HIS A 148 18.74 -3.63 -4.31
C HIS A 148 20.19 -3.68 -4.77
N ASN A 149 20.68 -2.70 -5.52
CA ASN A 149 22.06 -2.66 -5.98
C ASN A 149 23.03 -2.46 -4.83
N ALA A 150 22.73 -1.50 -3.95
CA ALA A 150 23.56 -1.24 -2.79
C ALA A 150 23.66 -2.49 -1.90
N HIS A 151 22.53 -3.14 -1.62
CA HIS A 151 22.53 -4.34 -0.79
C HIS A 151 23.25 -5.51 -1.46
N LEU A 152 22.86 -5.90 -2.67
CA LEU A 152 23.36 -7.11 -3.33
C LEU A 152 24.80 -6.99 -3.82
N ASN A 153 25.19 -5.82 -4.34
CA ASN A 153 26.48 -5.63 -4.99
C ASN A 153 27.51 -4.88 -4.12
N THR A 154 27.10 -4.29 -3.00
CA THR A 154 27.99 -3.57 -2.09
C THR A 154 27.96 -4.18 -0.68
N HIS A 155 26.86 -4.03 0.06
CA HIS A 155 26.82 -4.41 1.47
C HIS A 155 26.99 -5.91 1.71
N PHE A 156 26.29 -6.76 0.95
CA PHE A 156 26.40 -8.21 1.11
C PHE A 156 27.69 -8.82 0.53
N GLN A 157 28.45 -8.05 -0.24
CA GLN A 157 29.79 -8.45 -0.71
C GLN A 157 30.88 -8.13 0.32
N ASP A 158 30.58 -7.27 1.30
CA ASP A 158 31.50 -6.93 2.38
C ASP A 158 31.59 -8.09 3.40
N GLU A 159 32.81 -8.51 3.72
CA GLU A 159 33.06 -9.61 4.65
C GLU A 159 32.42 -9.41 6.03
N ARG A 160 32.24 -8.14 6.45
CA ARG A 160 31.59 -7.78 7.73
C ARG A 160 30.12 -8.20 7.76
N PHE A 161 29.44 -8.21 6.60
CA PHE A 161 28.00 -8.48 6.48
C PHE A 161 27.69 -9.78 5.72
N ALA A 162 28.71 -10.45 5.16
CA ALA A 162 28.57 -11.66 4.34
C ALA A 162 27.79 -12.79 5.04
N LYS A 163 27.83 -12.88 6.38
CA LYS A 163 27.07 -13.88 7.14
C LYS A 163 25.55 -13.64 7.12
N GLY A 164 25.12 -12.39 7.01
CA GLY A 164 23.72 -11.98 6.90
C GLY A 164 23.19 -11.94 5.47
N ALA A 165 24.05 -12.19 4.47
CA ALA A 165 23.67 -12.11 3.06
C ALA A 165 22.64 -13.21 2.66
N PRO A 166 21.65 -12.86 1.82
CA PRO A 166 20.63 -13.80 1.35
C PRO A 166 21.23 -14.90 0.46
N LYS A 167 21.01 -16.18 0.81
CA LYS A 167 21.61 -17.33 0.12
C LYS A 167 20.79 -17.85 -1.06
N GLU A 168 19.49 -17.59 -1.07
CA GLU A 168 18.54 -18.07 -2.09
C GLU A 168 18.11 -16.94 -3.05
N GLY A 169 18.93 -15.88 -3.16
CA GLY A 169 18.61 -14.71 -4.00
C GLY A 169 17.31 -14.03 -3.57
N CYS A 170 16.46 -13.67 -4.54
CA CYS A 170 15.26 -12.86 -4.32
C CYS A 170 14.30 -13.47 -3.28
N ILE A 171 14.17 -14.80 -3.24
CA ILE A 171 13.22 -15.48 -2.33
C ILE A 171 13.69 -15.54 -0.87
N SER A 172 14.92 -15.13 -0.61
CA SER A 172 15.39 -14.93 0.76
C SER A 172 14.62 -13.79 1.43
N CYS A 173 14.28 -12.73 0.69
CA CYS A 173 13.56 -11.58 1.23
C CYS A 173 12.08 -11.53 0.82
N HIS A 174 11.72 -12.15 -0.31
CA HIS A 174 10.37 -12.18 -0.84
C HIS A 174 9.61 -13.47 -0.49
N ASN A 175 8.34 -13.33 -0.13
CA ASN A 175 7.45 -14.47 0.16
C ASN A 175 6.68 -14.90 -1.11
N VAL A 176 7.26 -15.86 -1.84
CA VAL A 176 6.65 -16.44 -3.05
C VAL A 176 5.39 -17.26 -2.78
N GLY A 177 5.24 -17.82 -1.57
CA GLY A 177 4.04 -18.57 -1.18
C GLY A 177 2.78 -17.70 -1.11
N ALA A 178 2.96 -16.41 -0.82
CA ALA A 178 1.91 -15.40 -0.81
C ALA A 178 1.86 -14.56 -2.10
N ALA A 179 2.51 -15.01 -3.18
CA ALA A 179 2.54 -14.29 -4.44
C ALA A 179 1.16 -14.21 -5.11
N GLY A 180 0.82 -13.01 -5.58
CA GLY A 180 -0.38 -12.73 -6.36
C GLY A 180 -0.07 -11.71 -7.46
N LYS A 181 -0.76 -10.57 -7.48
CA LYS A 181 -0.42 -9.46 -8.39
C LYS A 181 0.95 -8.86 -8.09
N ALA A 182 1.36 -8.88 -6.82
CA ALA A 182 2.71 -8.56 -6.37
C ALA A 182 3.28 -9.75 -5.59
N VAL A 183 4.61 -9.77 -5.45
CA VAL A 183 5.29 -10.70 -4.54
C VAL A 183 5.64 -9.93 -3.27
N PRO A 184 4.96 -10.20 -2.14
CA PRO A 184 5.22 -9.48 -0.89
C PRO A 184 6.62 -9.77 -0.36
N VAL A 185 7.12 -8.88 0.47
CA VAL A 185 8.36 -9.08 1.25
C VAL A 185 8.02 -9.72 2.60
N LYS A 186 8.99 -10.42 3.18
CA LYS A 186 8.95 -10.91 4.57
C LYS A 186 9.02 -9.75 5.57
N SER A 187 8.82 -10.05 6.86
CA SER A 187 8.77 -9.02 7.90
C SER A 187 10.13 -8.33 8.13
N PHE A 188 10.12 -7.24 8.90
CA PHE A 188 11.35 -6.56 9.32
C PHE A 188 12.27 -7.49 10.12
N GLU A 189 11.70 -8.30 11.00
CA GLU A 189 12.41 -9.26 11.84
C GLU A 189 13.14 -10.32 11.00
N GLU A 190 12.53 -10.73 9.89
CA GLU A 190 13.10 -11.72 8.98
C GLU A 190 14.16 -11.13 8.02
N ASN A 191 14.01 -9.87 7.61
CA ASN A 191 14.82 -9.27 6.53
C ASN A 191 15.87 -8.27 7.01
N CYS A 192 15.58 -7.47 8.04
CA CYS A 192 16.30 -6.25 8.34
C CYS A 192 16.91 -6.25 9.75
N ALA A 193 16.22 -6.84 10.73
CA ALA A 193 16.55 -6.70 12.14
C ALA A 193 17.97 -7.16 12.50
N ALA A 194 18.49 -8.18 11.82
CA ALA A 194 19.85 -8.69 12.06
C ALA A 194 20.96 -7.63 11.85
N CYS A 195 20.69 -6.54 11.12
CA CYS A 195 21.65 -5.46 10.90
C CYS A 195 21.12 -4.07 11.27
N HIS A 196 19.80 -3.83 11.17
CA HIS A 196 19.21 -2.49 11.34
C HIS A 196 18.43 -2.31 12.66
N GLN A 197 18.34 -3.34 13.51
CA GLN A 197 17.55 -3.24 14.76
C GLN A 197 18.10 -2.19 15.73
N GLU A 198 19.42 -2.08 15.85
CA GLU A 198 20.06 -1.16 16.80
C GLU A 198 19.83 0.31 16.41
N GLN A 199 19.78 0.60 15.10
CA GLN A 199 19.54 1.95 14.56
C GLN A 199 18.16 2.50 14.92
N ILE A 200 17.17 1.63 15.14
CA ILE A 200 15.81 2.04 15.54
C ILE A 200 15.80 2.43 17.02
N SER A 201 16.61 1.78 17.85
CA SER A 201 16.65 2.05 19.29
C SER A 201 17.71 3.07 19.70
N SER A 202 18.55 3.55 18.78
CA SER A 202 19.69 4.42 19.11
C SER A 202 19.33 5.92 19.21
N ALA A 203 18.20 6.34 18.64
CA ALA A 203 17.76 7.74 18.63
C ALA A 203 16.47 7.90 19.43
N SER A 204 16.47 8.85 20.36
CA SER A 204 15.34 9.14 21.25
C SER A 204 14.67 10.46 20.89
N LEU A 205 13.35 10.48 21.02
CA LEU A 205 12.52 11.67 20.90
C LEU A 205 12.63 12.46 22.21
N ASN A 206 12.92 13.74 22.15
CA ASN A 206 12.91 14.60 23.33
C ASN A 206 11.59 15.36 23.34
N LEU A 207 10.65 14.92 24.18
CA LEU A 207 9.37 15.61 24.37
C LEU A 207 9.58 16.94 25.09
N ILE A 208 10.38 16.90 26.16
CA ILE A 208 10.82 18.06 26.93
C ILE A 208 12.33 18.05 26.96
N THR A 209 12.94 19.18 26.63
CA THR A 209 14.31 19.51 27.04
C THR A 209 14.21 20.82 27.81
N VAL A 210 14.72 20.85 29.04
CA VAL A 210 14.70 22.07 29.85
C VAL A 210 15.63 23.09 29.19
N PRO A 211 15.14 24.26 28.76
CA PRO A 211 16.00 25.27 28.19
C PRO A 211 16.81 25.98 29.27
N GLU A 212 17.86 26.69 28.87
CA GLU A 212 18.50 27.70 29.70
C GLU A 212 17.50 28.82 30.03
N PHE A 213 17.50 29.26 31.29
CA PHE A 213 16.77 30.43 31.75
C PHE A 213 17.76 31.49 32.24
N GLU A 214 17.69 32.72 31.70
CA GLU A 214 18.61 33.80 32.11
C GLU A 214 18.37 34.29 33.54
N ALA A 215 17.15 34.12 34.05
CA ALA A 215 16.78 34.38 35.43
C ALA A 215 15.82 33.28 35.93
N ASN A 216 15.82 33.03 37.24
CA ASN A 216 14.97 31.99 37.83
C ASN A 216 13.49 32.33 37.62
N PRO A 217 12.72 31.57 36.81
CA PRO A 217 11.29 31.80 36.66
C PRO A 217 10.48 31.19 37.81
N PHE A 218 11.12 30.43 38.70
CA PHE A 218 10.45 29.61 39.71
C PHE A 218 10.56 30.26 41.10
N ASP A 219 9.41 30.57 41.70
CA ASP A 219 9.33 31.06 43.07
C ASP A 219 9.65 29.93 44.07
N ALA A 220 10.59 30.18 44.99
CA ALA A 220 11.07 29.17 45.92
C ALA A 220 9.97 28.62 46.84
N GLU A 221 8.99 29.45 47.25
CA GLU A 221 7.87 29.01 48.09
C GLU A 221 6.95 28.08 47.30
N VAL A 222 6.72 28.39 46.01
CA VAL A 222 5.93 27.53 45.10
C VAL A 222 6.64 26.20 44.85
N VAL A 223 7.96 26.21 44.65
CA VAL A 223 8.75 24.98 44.47
C VAL A 223 8.70 24.10 45.73
N GLU A 224 8.84 24.70 46.91
CA GLU A 224 8.73 23.96 48.18
C GLU A 224 7.33 23.39 48.38
N GLU A 225 6.27 24.14 48.08
CA GLU A 225 4.88 23.68 48.19
C GLU A 225 4.58 22.51 47.25
N LEU A 226 4.99 22.61 45.99
CA LEU A 226 4.67 21.60 44.96
C LEU A 226 5.55 20.34 45.07
N CYS A 227 6.84 20.52 45.38
CA CYS A 227 7.83 19.46 45.24
C CYS A 227 8.50 19.06 46.56
N GLY A 228 8.35 19.84 47.64
CA GLY A 228 8.98 19.56 48.93
C GLY A 228 10.51 19.63 48.90
N ILE A 229 11.06 20.42 47.98
CA ILE A 229 12.51 20.60 47.80
C ILE A 229 12.82 22.07 48.08
N GLU A 230 13.77 22.31 49.00
CA GLU A 230 14.32 23.65 49.19
C GLU A 230 15.15 24.05 47.95
N ALA A 231 14.73 25.14 47.30
CA ALA A 231 15.46 25.78 46.22
C ALA A 231 16.66 26.56 46.80
N ASN A 232 17.82 26.48 46.14
CA ASN A 232 18.99 27.25 46.55
C ASN A 232 18.93 28.65 45.91
N ASP A 233 18.95 29.69 46.74
CA ASP A 233 18.73 31.09 46.35
C ASP A 233 20.04 31.91 46.23
N GLU A 234 21.21 31.30 46.49
CA GLU A 234 22.49 32.01 46.38
C GLU A 234 22.98 32.00 44.92
N GLU A 235 22.85 33.15 44.25
CA GLU A 235 23.38 33.47 42.91
C GLU A 235 22.88 32.49 41.82
N TYR A 236 21.71 32.76 41.26
CA TYR A 236 21.08 31.88 40.27
C TYR A 236 21.92 31.73 39.00
N GLU A 237 22.29 30.48 38.71
CA GLU A 237 22.77 30.04 37.41
C GLU A 237 21.87 28.90 36.96
N SER A 238 21.41 28.92 35.71
CA SER A 238 20.53 27.88 35.19
C SER A 238 21.23 26.52 35.22
N VAL A 239 20.54 25.49 35.68
CA VAL A 239 21.04 24.10 35.62
C VAL A 239 21.16 23.59 34.18
N SER A 240 20.46 24.20 33.22
CA SER A 240 20.51 23.83 31.81
C SER A 240 21.20 24.90 30.98
N THR A 241 21.96 24.46 29.96
CA THR A 241 22.52 25.32 28.90
C THR A 241 21.93 24.98 27.53
N GLU A 242 20.83 24.21 27.50
CA GLU A 242 20.21 23.74 26.27
C GLU A 242 19.28 24.80 25.67
N SER A 243 19.12 24.79 24.35
CA SER A 243 18.09 25.59 23.67
C SER A 243 16.71 24.94 23.81
N LEU A 244 15.64 25.73 23.67
CA LEU A 244 14.27 25.19 23.60
C LEU A 244 14.14 24.19 22.44
N ASN A 245 13.67 22.98 22.73
CA ASN A 245 13.52 21.94 21.70
C ASN A 245 12.33 22.25 20.78
N SER A 246 12.42 21.78 19.52
CA SER A 246 11.41 22.02 18.48
C SER A 246 9.98 21.61 18.88
N ILE A 247 9.82 20.55 19.68
CA ILE A 247 8.49 20.10 20.12
C ILE A 247 7.86 21.11 21.06
N LEU A 248 8.57 21.57 22.09
CA LEU A 248 8.00 22.55 23.01
C LEU A 248 7.81 23.90 22.34
N ALA A 249 8.77 24.34 21.52
CA ALA A 249 8.64 25.58 20.76
C ALA A 249 7.36 25.60 19.91
N ALA A 250 7.12 24.52 19.15
CA ALA A 250 5.93 24.42 18.29
C ALA A 250 4.63 24.29 19.09
N LEU A 251 4.59 23.45 20.14
CA LEU A 251 3.37 23.22 20.91
C LEU A 251 2.95 24.39 21.80
N SER A 252 3.92 25.18 22.27
CA SER A 252 3.66 26.36 23.12
C SER A 252 3.64 27.67 22.33
N GLU A 253 3.83 27.62 21.00
CA GLU A 253 3.98 28.80 20.15
C GLU A 253 5.02 29.79 20.72
N THR A 254 6.17 29.27 21.16
CA THR A 254 7.25 30.04 21.79
C THR A 254 8.40 30.20 20.81
N ASP A 255 8.86 31.44 20.62
CA ASP A 255 10.07 31.70 19.84
C ASP A 255 11.31 31.19 20.60
N PRO A 256 12.06 30.19 20.06
CA PRO A 256 13.22 29.62 20.72
C PRO A 256 14.39 30.61 20.91
N GLU A 257 14.36 31.78 20.25
CA GLU A 257 15.37 32.83 20.41
C GLU A 257 14.93 33.94 21.39
N SER A 258 13.71 33.88 21.93
CA SER A 258 13.16 34.88 22.84
C SER A 258 13.28 34.45 24.30
N THR A 259 14.25 35.02 25.02
CA THR A 259 14.49 34.68 26.43
C THR A 259 13.30 35.04 27.32
N GLU A 260 12.61 36.15 27.03
CA GLU A 260 11.38 36.57 27.73
C GLU A 260 10.25 35.56 27.54
N GLU A 261 9.98 35.11 26.31
CA GLU A 261 8.92 34.13 26.05
C GLU A 261 9.24 32.76 26.63
N ILE A 262 10.50 32.32 26.54
CA ILE A 262 10.95 31.07 27.17
C ILE A 262 10.69 31.13 28.67
N GLN A 263 11.14 32.21 29.32
CA GLN A 263 10.97 32.37 30.77
C GLN A 263 9.49 32.36 31.17
N GLU A 264 8.63 33.09 30.47
CA GLU A 264 7.21 33.19 30.79
C GLU A 264 6.45 31.89 30.46
N LYS A 265 6.50 31.44 29.21
CA LYS A 265 5.66 30.33 28.72
C LYS A 265 6.17 28.98 29.18
N ILE A 266 7.47 28.72 29.06
CA ILE A 266 8.06 27.42 29.43
C ILE A 266 8.18 27.31 30.95
N GLY A 267 8.55 28.39 31.64
CA GLY A 267 8.53 28.44 33.11
C GLY A 267 7.13 28.10 33.67
N SER A 268 6.08 28.76 33.15
CA SER A 268 4.69 28.48 33.53
C SER A 268 4.26 27.05 33.20
N LEU A 269 4.68 26.52 32.05
CA LEU A 269 4.38 25.14 31.66
C LEU A 269 5.01 24.13 32.64
N LEU A 270 6.27 24.32 33.03
CA LEU A 270 6.95 23.42 33.96
C LEU A 270 6.30 23.44 35.35
N ILE A 271 5.90 24.61 35.86
CA ILE A 271 5.10 24.71 37.10
C ILE A 271 3.77 23.95 36.97
N ALA A 272 3.05 24.17 35.87
CA ALA A 272 1.78 23.47 35.63
C ALA A 272 1.97 21.95 35.56
N VAL A 273 3.09 21.46 35.01
CA VAL A 273 3.43 20.03 34.93
C VAL A 273 3.81 19.48 36.30
N ALA A 274 4.54 20.22 37.14
CA ALA A 274 4.82 19.80 38.52
C ALA A 274 3.51 19.58 39.31
N GLU A 275 2.57 20.51 39.18
CA GLU A 275 1.26 20.42 39.85
C GLU A 275 0.36 19.32 39.25
N ASN A 276 0.21 19.30 37.91
CA ASN A 276 -0.85 18.55 37.23
C ASN A 276 -0.36 17.34 36.40
N GLY A 277 0.94 17.06 36.45
CA GLY A 277 1.57 15.94 35.76
C GLY A 277 1.53 16.10 34.24
N THR A 278 1.15 15.06 33.51
CA THR A 278 1.12 15.09 32.03
C THR A 278 -0.02 15.89 31.43
N SER A 279 -0.99 16.35 32.23
CA SER A 279 -2.21 17.02 31.75
C SER A 279 -1.94 18.29 30.93
N PRO A 280 -1.04 19.22 31.33
CA PRO A 280 -0.75 20.41 30.53
C PRO A 280 -0.16 20.08 29.16
N ILE A 281 0.72 19.07 29.08
CA ILE A 281 1.29 18.61 27.80
C ILE A 281 0.19 18.01 26.91
N ALA A 282 -0.69 17.21 27.50
CA ALA A 282 -1.82 16.62 26.78
C ALA A 282 -2.79 17.70 26.25
N GLN A 283 -2.93 18.81 26.97
CA GLN A 283 -3.72 19.96 26.53
C GLN A 283 -3.06 20.64 25.32
N LEU A 284 -1.77 21.00 25.39
CA LEU A 284 -1.05 21.61 24.27
C LEU A 284 -1.14 20.75 23.00
N LEU A 285 -0.95 19.44 23.14
CA LEU A 285 -1.11 18.50 22.02
C LEU A 285 -2.52 18.52 21.43
N SER A 286 -3.54 18.60 22.29
CA SER A 286 -4.94 18.61 21.82
C SER A 286 -5.30 19.93 21.13
N GLU A 287 -4.75 21.05 21.60
CA GLU A 287 -4.89 22.38 20.98
C GLU A 287 -4.21 22.43 19.61
N ALA A 288 -3.06 21.75 19.46
CA ALA A 288 -2.38 21.53 18.19
C ALA A 288 -3.08 20.51 17.26
N GLY A 289 -4.26 19.98 17.64
CA GLY A 289 -5.01 19.00 16.85
C GLY A 289 -4.49 17.57 16.94
N ALA A 290 -3.52 17.28 17.81
CA ALA A 290 -2.92 15.96 17.97
C ALA A 290 -3.74 15.07 18.93
N SER A 291 -3.60 13.76 18.77
CA SER A 291 -4.17 12.78 19.70
C SER A 291 -3.21 12.54 20.87
N SER A 292 -3.35 13.33 21.94
CA SER A 292 -2.52 13.23 23.14
C SER A 292 -2.47 11.81 23.72
N GLN A 293 -3.55 11.05 23.65
CA GLN A 293 -3.61 9.65 24.13
C GLN A 293 -2.69 8.71 23.34
N ARG A 294 -2.52 8.96 22.03
CA ARG A 294 -1.63 8.16 21.16
C ARG A 294 -0.18 8.62 21.29
N LEU A 295 0.04 9.93 21.28
CA LEU A 295 1.38 10.52 21.30
C LEU A 295 2.07 10.38 22.67
N LEU A 296 1.32 10.35 23.76
CA LEU A 296 1.85 10.19 25.13
C LEU A 296 1.60 8.80 25.70
N ALA A 297 1.26 7.81 24.87
CA ALA A 297 0.92 6.48 25.36
C ALA A 297 2.06 5.90 26.20
N GLY A 298 1.75 5.50 27.44
CA GLY A 298 2.71 4.96 28.39
C GLY A 298 3.54 5.99 29.17
N LEU A 299 3.33 7.30 28.97
CA LEU A 299 4.01 8.33 29.73
C LEU A 299 3.45 8.37 31.16
N ASN A 300 4.30 8.08 32.14
CA ASN A 300 3.90 8.05 33.54
C ASN A 300 3.90 9.47 34.14
N SER A 301 2.80 9.85 34.78
CA SER A 301 2.63 11.18 35.38
C SER A 301 3.61 11.45 36.52
N ASP A 302 3.81 10.47 37.41
CA ASP A 302 4.70 10.61 38.57
C ASP A 302 6.17 10.71 38.15
N LEU A 303 6.56 9.99 37.08
CA LEU A 303 7.89 10.11 36.47
C LEU A 303 8.15 11.53 35.96
N VAL A 304 7.21 12.08 35.19
CA VAL A 304 7.32 13.44 34.66
C VAL A 304 7.38 14.47 35.79
N LYS A 305 6.52 14.32 36.80
CA LYS A 305 6.54 15.18 38.00
C LYS A 305 7.88 15.14 38.71
N SER A 306 8.46 13.95 38.88
CA SER A 306 9.74 13.79 39.57
C SER A 306 10.88 14.49 38.84
N GLY A 307 10.95 14.34 37.51
CA GLY A 307 11.93 15.05 36.67
C GLY A 307 11.75 16.57 36.75
N VAL A 308 10.53 17.04 36.52
CA VAL A 308 10.21 18.47 36.52
C VAL A 308 10.45 19.11 37.89
N CYS A 309 10.14 18.42 38.99
CA CYS A 309 10.41 18.89 40.34
C CYS A 309 11.91 19.13 40.60
N SER A 310 12.79 18.26 40.08
CA SER A 310 14.23 18.53 40.14
C SER A 310 14.60 19.78 39.35
N TRP A 311 14.08 19.91 38.13
CA TRP A 311 14.43 21.00 37.22
C TRP A 311 13.98 22.37 37.72
N ILE A 312 12.75 22.49 38.25
CA ILE A 312 12.26 23.76 38.81
C ILE A 312 12.95 24.12 40.12
N ALA A 313 13.51 23.13 40.82
CA ALA A 313 14.41 23.34 41.96
C ALA A 313 15.88 23.60 41.53
N ASN A 314 16.11 23.84 40.24
CA ASN A 314 17.39 24.10 39.61
C ASN A 314 18.43 22.99 39.85
N LYS A 315 18.00 21.73 39.72
CA LYS A 315 18.83 20.52 39.88
C LYS A 315 18.61 19.57 38.71
N GLU A 316 19.66 18.84 38.34
CA GLU A 316 19.54 17.71 37.42
C GLU A 316 18.70 16.59 38.09
N PHE A 317 17.91 15.89 37.29
CA PHE A 317 17.18 14.72 37.74
C PHE A 317 18.07 13.48 37.67
N GLU A 318 18.23 12.78 38.78
CA GLU A 318 19.01 11.54 38.86
C GLU A 318 18.19 10.35 38.34
N PRO A 319 18.50 9.76 37.17
CA PRO A 319 17.72 8.68 36.61
C PRO A 319 17.78 7.41 37.48
N ILE A 320 16.66 6.70 37.59
CA ILE A 320 16.56 5.48 38.42
C ILE A 320 17.24 4.28 37.74
N ASP A 321 17.41 4.31 36.42
CA ASP A 321 18.07 3.27 35.64
C ASP A 321 19.15 3.84 34.69
N GLU A 322 20.09 3.00 34.25
CA GLU A 322 21.18 3.38 33.34
C GLU A 322 20.73 3.55 31.87
N GLY A 323 19.45 3.82 31.59
CA GLY A 323 18.93 4.07 30.25
C GLY A 323 18.72 2.81 29.39
N LEU A 324 18.71 1.62 29.99
CA LEU A 324 18.57 0.34 29.26
C LEU A 324 17.11 0.05 28.84
N ASN A 325 16.14 0.72 29.47
CA ASN A 325 14.73 0.47 29.23
C ASN A 325 14.19 1.34 28.08
N ARG A 326 13.43 0.74 27.16
CA ARG A 326 12.76 1.45 26.05
C ARG A 326 11.50 2.15 26.53
N GLY A 327 10.99 3.10 25.74
CA GLY A 327 9.80 3.88 26.07
C GLY A 327 10.14 5.23 26.70
N TRP A 328 9.21 5.76 27.51
CA TRP A 328 9.35 7.05 28.17
C TRP A 328 10.31 7.00 29.35
N ARG A 329 11.21 7.99 29.45
CA ARG A 329 12.14 8.16 30.56
C ARG A 329 12.24 9.63 30.96
N ALA A 330 12.55 9.86 32.24
CA ALA A 330 13.09 11.12 32.71
C ALA A 330 14.60 10.96 32.82
N GLU A 331 15.32 11.83 32.13
CA GLU A 331 16.78 11.94 32.14
C GLU A 331 17.16 13.22 32.92
N GLU A 332 18.45 13.52 33.02
CA GLU A 332 19.01 14.66 33.75
C GLU A 332 18.25 15.98 33.53
N LEU A 333 17.98 16.35 32.27
CA LEU A 333 17.29 17.59 31.88
C LEU A 333 16.24 17.39 30.77
N SER A 334 15.72 16.17 30.62
CA SER A 334 14.77 15.88 29.54
C SER A 334 13.77 14.76 29.85
N ILE A 335 12.61 14.82 29.17
CA ILE A 335 11.70 13.68 29.03
C ILE A 335 11.90 13.09 27.64
N THR A 336 12.39 11.86 27.57
CA THR A 336 12.75 11.21 26.31
C THR A 336 11.89 9.98 26.02
N TYR A 337 11.77 9.61 24.74
CA TYR A 337 11.15 8.37 24.29
C TYR A 337 12.05 7.59 23.33
N THR A 338 12.38 6.35 23.69
CA THR A 338 13.10 5.42 22.80
C THR A 338 12.16 4.37 22.25
N ALA A 339 12.24 4.07 20.95
CA ALA A 339 11.40 3.09 20.27
C ALA A 339 11.44 1.71 20.96
N GLY A 340 10.26 1.15 21.27
CA GLY A 340 10.09 -0.18 21.84
C GLY A 340 10.34 -1.31 20.83
N SER A 341 10.00 -1.07 19.56
CA SER A 341 10.08 -2.04 18.46
C SER A 341 10.06 -1.32 17.11
N HIS A 342 10.22 -2.04 15.98
CA HIS A 342 10.08 -1.45 14.66
C HIS A 342 8.68 -0.87 14.40
N SER A 343 7.62 -1.54 14.87
CA SER A 343 6.23 -1.08 14.72
C SER A 343 5.75 -0.24 15.91
N ASP A 344 6.62 0.60 16.46
CA ASP A 344 6.32 1.43 17.62
C ASP A 344 5.18 2.42 17.32
N GLN A 345 4.10 2.36 18.12
CA GLN A 345 2.91 3.17 17.87
C GLN A 345 3.04 4.62 18.33
N VAL A 346 3.87 4.89 19.34
CA VAL A 346 4.07 6.25 19.85
C VAL A 346 4.86 7.05 18.83
N LEU A 347 6.03 6.55 18.41
CA LEU A 347 6.81 7.24 17.38
C LEU A 347 6.06 7.34 16.07
N LYS A 348 5.41 6.26 15.61
CA LYS A 348 4.59 6.34 14.40
C LYS A 348 3.53 7.46 14.50
N SER A 349 2.88 7.62 15.65
CA SER A 349 1.87 8.68 15.85
C SER A 349 2.49 10.07 15.85
N TRP A 350 3.70 10.25 16.39
CA TRP A 350 4.44 11.51 16.30
C TRP A 350 4.80 11.87 14.87
N TYR A 351 5.34 10.92 14.11
CA TYR A 351 5.69 11.11 12.71
C TYR A 351 4.45 11.43 11.84
N ASP A 352 3.33 10.74 12.07
CA ASP A 352 2.07 11.03 11.38
C ASP A 352 1.53 12.43 11.73
N PHE A 353 1.61 12.83 13.01
CA PHE A 353 1.20 14.17 13.45
C PHE A 353 2.04 15.27 12.79
N VAL A 354 3.37 15.12 12.76
CA VAL A 354 4.24 16.10 12.10
C VAL A 354 3.95 16.20 10.60
N ALA A 355 3.69 15.08 9.94
CA ALA A 355 3.28 15.07 8.54
C ALA A 355 1.92 15.76 8.31
N GLU A 356 1.02 15.77 9.31
CA GLU A 356 -0.30 16.40 9.21
C GLU A 356 -0.27 17.90 9.48
N VAL A 357 0.54 18.35 10.45
CA VAL A 357 0.61 19.77 10.84
C VAL A 357 1.48 20.61 9.91
N GLU A 358 2.43 19.97 9.20
CA GLU A 358 3.34 20.60 8.23
C GLU A 358 4.10 21.83 8.79
N ASP A 359 4.36 21.85 10.10
CA ASP A 359 5.20 22.88 10.74
C ASP A 359 6.67 22.69 10.35
N ASP A 360 7.34 23.78 9.96
CA ASP A 360 8.71 23.75 9.42
C ASP A 360 9.73 23.25 10.47
N SER A 361 9.56 23.65 11.74
CA SER A 361 10.46 23.26 12.84
C SER A 361 10.31 21.78 13.16
N LEU A 362 9.07 21.32 13.32
CA LEU A 362 8.77 19.91 13.57
C LEU A 362 9.16 19.02 12.40
N THR A 363 8.93 19.47 11.17
CA THR A 363 9.36 18.76 9.96
C THR A 363 10.88 18.64 9.90
N GLY A 364 11.61 19.73 10.19
CA GLY A 364 13.06 19.72 10.28
C GLY A 364 13.62 18.85 11.42
N TYR A 365 12.85 18.64 12.48
CA TYR A 365 13.23 17.80 13.61
C TYR A 365 12.95 16.31 13.39
N LEU A 366 11.75 15.95 12.95
CA LEU A 366 11.29 14.55 12.88
C LEU A 366 11.33 13.93 11.49
N LEU A 367 11.15 14.69 10.40
CA LEU A 367 11.11 14.14 9.04
C LEU A 367 12.50 14.10 8.37
N LYS A 368 13.52 13.68 9.12
CA LYS A 368 14.91 13.47 8.65
C LYS A 368 15.46 12.09 9.02
N GLY A 369 16.42 11.59 8.25
CA GLY A 369 16.87 10.19 8.33
C GLY A 369 17.47 9.76 9.68
N ASP A 370 18.02 10.69 10.44
CA ASP A 370 18.64 10.48 11.76
C ASP A 370 17.71 10.86 12.94
N ALA A 371 16.45 11.20 12.65
CA ALA A 371 15.44 11.52 13.66
C ALA A 371 15.17 10.34 14.61
N PRO A 372 14.49 10.58 15.76
CA PRO A 372 14.10 9.54 16.71
C PRO A 372 13.49 8.30 16.07
N GLY A 373 13.98 7.10 16.41
CA GLY A 373 13.54 5.85 15.77
C GLY A 373 14.01 5.63 14.32
N THR A 374 14.70 6.61 13.72
CA THR A 374 15.24 6.63 12.35
C THR A 374 14.23 6.22 11.27
N CYS A 375 12.93 6.42 11.51
CA CYS A 375 11.87 5.84 10.71
C CYS A 375 11.96 6.23 9.24
N VAL A 376 12.23 7.50 8.95
CA VAL A 376 12.29 8.03 7.58
C VAL A 376 13.64 7.81 6.88
N SER A 377 14.62 7.17 7.53
CA SER A 377 15.77 6.59 6.82
C SER A 377 15.33 5.46 5.89
N CYS A 378 14.30 4.72 6.31
CA CYS A 378 13.73 3.59 5.59
C CYS A 378 12.39 3.93 4.94
N HIS A 379 11.50 4.66 5.63
CA HIS A 379 10.18 5.00 5.14
C HIS A 379 10.17 6.30 4.34
N SER A 380 9.62 6.25 3.14
CA SER A 380 9.49 7.45 2.31
C SER A 380 8.47 8.42 2.87
N VAL A 381 8.88 9.68 2.97
CA VAL A 381 7.99 10.83 3.02
C VAL A 381 7.57 11.14 1.59
N ASN A 382 6.26 11.26 1.36
CA ASN A 382 5.71 11.66 0.06
C ASN A 382 4.95 12.96 0.21
N ASP A 383 5.11 13.84 -0.77
CA ASP A 383 4.33 15.05 -0.90
C ASP A 383 3.63 15.01 -2.26
N THR A 384 2.31 14.83 -2.22
CA THR A 384 1.45 14.89 -3.40
C THR A 384 0.33 15.93 -3.21
N GLY A 385 0.63 17.02 -2.51
CA GLY A 385 -0.33 18.03 -2.03
C GLY A 385 -0.76 17.86 -0.58
N ALA A 386 -0.20 16.85 0.10
CA ALA A 386 -0.24 16.62 1.53
C ALA A 386 0.95 15.71 1.86
N ILE A 387 1.60 15.93 3.00
CA ILE A 387 2.72 15.10 3.44
C ILE A 387 2.19 13.79 4.02
N GLU A 388 2.60 12.64 3.45
CA GLU A 388 2.30 11.29 3.96
C GLU A 388 3.56 10.45 4.14
N ILE A 389 3.65 9.68 5.22
CA ILE A 389 4.71 8.70 5.41
C ILE A 389 4.22 7.33 4.94
N ALA A 390 4.95 6.73 3.99
CA ALA A 390 4.59 5.42 3.46
C ALA A 390 5.09 4.28 4.37
N TRP A 391 4.25 3.91 5.33
CA TRP A 391 4.55 2.85 6.31
C TRP A 391 4.56 1.43 5.75
N LYS A 392 3.73 1.13 4.75
CA LYS A 392 3.54 -0.25 4.28
C LYS A 392 4.38 -0.55 3.05
N ALA A 393 5.22 -1.57 3.15
CA ALA A 393 5.90 -2.15 1.99
C ALA A 393 4.90 -2.83 1.04
N GLY A 394 5.15 -2.74 -0.26
CA GLY A 394 4.34 -3.34 -1.31
C GLY A 394 3.76 -2.32 -2.28
N GLY A 395 3.52 -2.76 -3.52
CA GLY A 395 2.88 -1.91 -4.53
C GLY A 395 1.42 -1.66 -4.16
N ARG A 396 0.99 -0.39 -4.14
CA ARG A 396 -0.44 -0.06 -4.29
C ARG A 396 -0.93 -0.76 -5.56
N GLY A 397 -2.10 -1.40 -5.46
CA GLY A 397 -2.62 -2.27 -6.51
C GLY A 397 -2.50 -1.66 -7.90
N SER A 398 -1.82 -2.38 -8.79
CA SER A 398 -1.81 -2.07 -10.22
C SER A 398 -3.25 -1.85 -10.69
N ASN A 399 -3.41 -0.97 -11.68
CA ASN A 399 -4.64 -0.74 -12.44
C ASN A 399 -5.60 -1.94 -12.35
N LYS A 400 -6.82 -1.73 -11.85
CA LYS A 400 -7.82 -2.81 -11.66
C LYS A 400 -8.03 -3.63 -12.93
N LEU A 401 -7.83 -3.01 -14.09
CA LEU A 401 -7.91 -3.61 -15.42
C LEU A 401 -6.75 -4.57 -15.77
N HIS A 402 -5.77 -4.77 -14.90
CA HIS A 402 -4.68 -5.72 -15.06
C HIS A 402 -4.79 -6.83 -14.01
N LYS A 403 -4.90 -8.09 -14.46
CA LYS A 403 -5.06 -9.29 -13.61
C LYS A 403 -3.85 -10.23 -13.60
N TYR A 404 -2.68 -9.79 -14.06
CA TYR A 404 -1.47 -10.60 -14.00
C TYR A 404 -1.22 -11.13 -12.59
N ASN A 405 -0.86 -12.42 -12.51
CA ASN A 405 -0.63 -13.14 -11.26
C ASN A 405 0.70 -13.89 -11.37
N HIS A 406 1.57 -13.72 -10.38
CA HIS A 406 2.87 -14.38 -10.34
C HIS A 406 2.77 -15.89 -10.09
N LYS A 407 1.73 -16.38 -9.38
CA LYS A 407 1.65 -17.78 -8.95
C LYS A 407 1.69 -18.80 -10.10
N PRO A 408 0.91 -18.67 -11.20
CA PRO A 408 1.04 -19.56 -12.35
C PRO A 408 2.44 -19.54 -12.98
N HIS A 409 3.05 -18.36 -13.06
CA HIS A 409 4.37 -18.18 -13.68
C HIS A 409 5.48 -18.81 -12.83
N LEU A 410 5.43 -18.63 -11.50
CA LEU A 410 6.40 -19.22 -10.58
C LEU A 410 6.32 -20.76 -10.56
N ASN A 411 5.13 -21.33 -10.75
CA ASN A 411 4.99 -22.79 -10.83
C ASN A 411 5.58 -23.37 -12.12
N VAL A 412 5.48 -22.64 -13.24
CA VAL A 412 6.00 -23.08 -14.55
C VAL A 412 7.51 -22.89 -14.66
N LEU A 413 8.04 -21.79 -14.11
CA LEU A 413 9.47 -21.48 -14.13
C LEU A 413 10.27 -22.23 -13.04
N GLY A 414 9.60 -23.02 -12.20
CA GLY A 414 10.20 -23.78 -11.11
C GLY A 414 10.35 -22.98 -9.81
N PRO A 415 10.47 -23.66 -8.66
CA PRO A 415 10.54 -23.01 -7.36
C PRO A 415 11.80 -22.14 -7.25
N GLY A 416 11.62 -20.82 -7.21
CA GLY A 416 12.45 -19.94 -6.40
C GLY A 416 13.61 -19.17 -7.03
N SER A 417 13.79 -19.06 -8.36
CA SER A 417 14.96 -18.29 -8.86
C SER A 417 14.83 -17.57 -10.20
N GLN A 418 13.74 -17.72 -10.95
CA GLN A 418 13.62 -17.07 -12.27
C GLN A 418 12.96 -15.69 -12.25
N CYS A 419 12.97 -14.99 -11.10
CA CYS A 419 12.55 -13.59 -11.04
C CYS A 419 13.28 -12.75 -12.10
N GLY A 420 14.57 -13.06 -12.35
CA GLY A 420 15.44 -12.42 -13.34
C GLY A 420 15.02 -12.59 -14.81
N THR A 421 14.11 -13.52 -15.12
CA THR A 421 13.53 -13.64 -16.46
C THR A 421 12.72 -12.39 -16.82
N CYS A 422 12.00 -11.84 -15.83
CA CYS A 422 11.22 -10.62 -15.98
C CYS A 422 11.91 -9.41 -15.35
N HIS A 423 12.35 -9.54 -14.10
CA HIS A 423 12.91 -8.45 -13.29
C HIS A 423 14.44 -8.45 -13.36
N LYS A 424 14.99 -7.73 -14.33
CA LYS A 424 16.44 -7.54 -14.46
C LYS A 424 16.87 -6.33 -13.66
N ILE A 425 17.82 -6.51 -12.74
CA ILE A 425 18.41 -5.42 -11.96
C ILE A 425 19.19 -4.50 -12.90
N ASP A 426 19.00 -3.20 -12.76
CA ASP A 426 19.80 -2.16 -13.40
C ASP A 426 20.86 -1.66 -12.42
N SER A 427 22.08 -2.19 -12.53
CA SER A 427 23.18 -1.87 -11.61
C SER A 427 23.77 -0.46 -11.79
N THR A 428 23.30 0.30 -12.77
CA THR A 428 23.81 1.65 -13.08
C THR A 428 23.02 2.77 -12.41
N VAL A 429 21.88 2.44 -11.80
CA VAL A 429 20.97 3.42 -11.19
C VAL A 429 21.27 3.61 -9.71
N ASP A 430 21.45 4.86 -9.31
CA ASP A 430 21.35 5.32 -7.92
C ASP A 430 19.86 5.46 -7.57
N TYR A 431 19.31 4.45 -6.90
CA TYR A 431 17.91 4.46 -6.51
C TYR A 431 17.64 5.41 -5.35
N GLY A 432 18.60 5.51 -4.42
CA GLY A 432 18.53 6.39 -3.25
C GLY A 432 18.32 7.86 -3.63
N ALA A 433 18.83 8.30 -4.79
CA ALA A 433 18.54 9.63 -5.32
C ALA A 433 17.03 9.94 -5.47
N SER A 434 16.20 8.92 -5.70
CA SER A 434 14.73 9.09 -5.80
C SER A 434 14.06 9.50 -4.48
N PHE A 435 14.76 9.36 -3.35
CA PHE A 435 14.28 9.68 -2.01
C PHE A 435 14.79 11.02 -1.48
N LYS A 436 15.62 11.74 -2.26
CA LYS A 436 16.07 13.11 -1.92
C LYS A 436 15.00 14.18 -2.14
N GLN A 437 13.84 13.76 -2.60
CA GLN A 437 12.70 14.59 -2.94
C GLN A 437 11.43 13.79 -2.61
N ASN A 438 10.31 14.50 -2.42
CA ASN A 438 9.10 13.91 -1.86
C ASN A 438 8.05 13.50 -2.91
N ASP A 439 8.17 13.84 -4.19
CA ASP A 439 7.25 13.38 -5.24
C ASP A 439 7.50 11.90 -5.60
N PRO A 440 6.60 10.97 -5.27
CA PRO A 440 6.81 9.56 -5.56
C PRO A 440 6.80 9.19 -7.05
N SER A 441 6.30 10.06 -7.93
CA SER A 441 6.27 9.86 -9.37
C SER A 441 7.60 10.16 -10.06
N ILE A 442 8.48 10.91 -9.40
CA ILE A 442 9.83 11.21 -9.88
C ILE A 442 10.79 10.15 -9.33
N PHE A 443 11.04 9.12 -10.12
CA PHE A 443 11.92 8.02 -9.72
C PHE A 443 12.61 7.36 -10.90
N LYS A 444 13.69 6.64 -10.61
CA LYS A 444 14.25 5.60 -11.49
C LYS A 444 14.11 4.28 -10.78
N SER A 445 13.76 3.21 -11.48
CA SER A 445 13.63 1.88 -10.87
C SER A 445 15.01 1.24 -10.66
N ASN A 446 15.17 0.42 -9.62
CA ASN A 446 16.31 -0.51 -9.51
C ASN A 446 16.30 -1.59 -10.61
N PHE A 447 15.21 -1.70 -11.37
CA PHE A 447 15.02 -2.72 -12.39
C PHE A 447 14.85 -2.10 -13.77
N VAL A 448 15.43 -2.76 -14.77
CA VAL A 448 15.21 -2.45 -16.18
C VAL A 448 13.72 -2.62 -16.51
N PRO A 449 13.12 -1.70 -17.27
CA PRO A 449 11.70 -1.78 -17.61
C PRO A 449 11.39 -3.05 -18.39
N ILE A 450 10.39 -3.80 -17.93
CA ILE A 450 9.98 -5.04 -18.61
C ILE A 450 9.42 -4.66 -19.97
N LYS A 451 9.83 -5.39 -21.02
CA LYS A 451 9.41 -5.13 -22.40
C LYS A 451 8.37 -6.15 -22.84
N LYS A 452 7.54 -5.77 -23.82
CA LYS A 452 6.54 -6.67 -24.43
C LYS A 452 7.16 -7.99 -24.87
N ALA A 453 8.37 -7.94 -25.43
CA ALA A 453 9.09 -9.11 -25.91
C ALA A 453 9.25 -10.21 -24.84
N THR A 454 9.48 -9.83 -23.58
CA THR A 454 9.60 -10.78 -22.45
C THR A 454 8.34 -11.63 -22.30
N CYS A 455 7.16 -11.05 -22.51
CA CYS A 455 5.90 -11.79 -22.42
C CYS A 455 5.67 -12.66 -23.68
N VAL A 456 6.06 -12.17 -24.87
CA VAL A 456 5.89 -12.88 -26.17
C VAL A 456 6.70 -14.18 -26.24
N GLU A 457 7.82 -14.25 -25.51
CA GLU A 457 8.65 -15.47 -25.42
C GLU A 457 7.83 -16.70 -24.98
N CYS A 458 6.83 -16.51 -24.12
CA CYS A 458 5.95 -17.58 -23.64
C CYS A 458 4.49 -17.45 -24.11
N HIS A 459 3.96 -16.23 -24.25
CA HIS A 459 2.59 -15.98 -24.69
C HIS A 459 2.52 -15.81 -26.20
N ASN A 460 2.19 -16.91 -26.87
CA ASN A 460 2.11 -17.03 -28.32
C ASN A 460 1.20 -18.22 -28.70
N GLU A 461 1.05 -18.49 -30.00
CA GLU A 461 0.16 -19.56 -30.49
C GLU A 461 0.59 -20.99 -30.09
N GLN A 462 1.85 -21.18 -29.66
CA GLN A 462 2.44 -22.50 -29.42
C GLN A 462 2.54 -22.87 -27.94
N LEU A 463 2.83 -21.91 -27.05
CA LEU A 463 3.19 -22.19 -25.66
C LEU A 463 2.06 -21.84 -24.68
N ALA A 464 1.64 -20.57 -24.63
CA ALA A 464 0.58 -20.10 -23.75
C ALA A 464 -0.31 -19.09 -24.46
N GLY A 465 -1.63 -19.20 -24.24
CA GLY A 465 -2.62 -18.30 -24.83
C GLY A 465 -2.29 -16.82 -24.61
N GLN A 466 -2.61 -16.00 -25.60
CA GLN A 466 -2.22 -14.59 -25.67
C GLN A 466 -3.44 -13.65 -25.84
N ASP A 467 -4.64 -14.17 -25.57
CA ASP A 467 -5.87 -13.39 -25.68
C ASP A 467 -5.82 -12.19 -24.74
N CYS A 468 -6.42 -11.08 -25.13
CA CYS A 468 -6.42 -9.81 -24.39
C CYS A 468 -6.92 -10.00 -22.95
N ARG A 469 -7.92 -10.88 -22.78
CA ARG A 469 -8.51 -11.24 -21.49
C ARG A 469 -7.66 -12.17 -20.65
N THR A 470 -6.50 -12.62 -21.12
CA THR A 470 -5.54 -13.38 -20.33
C THR A 470 -4.86 -12.48 -19.31
N CYS A 471 -4.55 -11.24 -19.70
CA CYS A 471 -3.87 -10.28 -18.84
C CYS A 471 -4.82 -9.19 -18.32
N HIS A 472 -5.87 -8.84 -19.06
CA HIS A 472 -6.70 -7.69 -18.74
C HIS A 472 -8.12 -8.05 -18.30
N GLU A 473 -8.66 -7.20 -17.43
CA GLU A 473 -10.08 -7.06 -17.16
C GLU A 473 -10.56 -5.78 -17.85
N TYR A 474 -11.54 -5.89 -18.74
CA TYR A 474 -12.07 -4.76 -19.51
C TYR A 474 -13.53 -4.48 -19.12
N HIS A 475 -13.91 -3.21 -19.21
CA HIS A 475 -15.28 -2.73 -18.98
C HIS A 475 -15.81 -2.97 -17.55
N GLU A 476 -14.98 -2.71 -16.53
CA GLU A 476 -15.33 -2.89 -15.11
C GLU A 476 -16.46 -1.94 -14.63
N ASN A 477 -16.72 -0.84 -15.36
CA ASN A 477 -17.78 0.14 -15.06
C ASN A 477 -18.83 0.21 -16.18
N ALA A 478 -20.11 0.14 -15.82
CA ALA A 478 -21.30 0.16 -16.70
C ALA A 478 -21.55 1.50 -17.44
N GLY A 479 -20.52 2.34 -17.64
CA GLY A 479 -20.64 3.68 -18.21
C GLY A 479 -19.79 3.87 -19.46
N PHE A 480 -20.04 3.14 -20.54
CA PHE A 480 -19.35 3.39 -21.81
C PHE A 480 -20.14 4.25 -22.83
N LYS A 481 -21.28 4.87 -22.47
CA LYS A 481 -22.04 5.71 -23.43
C LYS A 481 -22.60 7.02 -22.85
N ALA A 482 -21.74 7.88 -22.29
CA ALA A 482 -22.08 9.29 -22.09
C ALA A 482 -21.20 10.28 -22.89
N MET A 483 -19.95 9.94 -23.24
CA MET A 483 -19.01 10.93 -23.81
C MET A 483 -18.61 10.74 -25.28
N MET A 484 -19.16 9.76 -26.01
CA MET A 484 -18.85 9.55 -27.45
C MET A 484 -19.89 10.17 -28.41
N MET A 485 -20.66 11.17 -27.96
CA MET A 485 -21.66 11.88 -28.78
C MET A 485 -21.59 13.41 -28.66
N PHE A 486 -20.40 13.98 -28.44
CA PHE A 486 -20.21 15.43 -28.50
C PHE A 486 -19.02 15.86 -29.35
N ASP A 487 -18.86 15.31 -30.55
CA ASP A 487 -18.06 16.01 -31.58
C ASP A 487 -18.45 15.72 -33.05
N LYS A 488 -19.74 15.52 -33.31
CA LYS A 488 -20.26 15.50 -34.71
C LYS A 488 -21.29 16.58 -35.03
N ASN A 489 -21.85 17.27 -34.03
CA ASN A 489 -22.84 18.32 -34.24
C ASN A 489 -22.31 19.77 -34.13
N ARG A 490 -21.00 19.97 -33.91
CA ARG A 490 -20.37 21.31 -33.95
C ARG A 490 -19.87 21.76 -35.33
N LYS A 491 -19.92 20.91 -36.36
CA LYS A 491 -19.54 21.28 -37.74
C LYS A 491 -20.71 21.71 -38.65
N ASN A 492 -21.97 21.64 -38.19
CA ASN A 492 -23.14 22.05 -38.97
C ASN A 492 -23.89 23.28 -38.42
N ARG A 493 -23.30 24.03 -37.48
CA ARG A 493 -23.89 25.27 -36.93
C ARG A 493 -23.11 26.55 -37.25
N SER A 494 -22.11 26.50 -38.14
CA SER A 494 -21.35 27.69 -38.59
C SER A 494 -21.55 28.06 -40.07
N VAL A 495 -22.59 27.54 -40.75
CA VAL A 495 -22.83 27.82 -42.19
C VAL A 495 -24.24 28.38 -42.49
N VAL A 496 -25.06 28.74 -41.49
CA VAL A 496 -26.42 29.29 -41.75
C VAL A 496 -26.69 30.63 -41.05
N SER A 497 -25.65 31.42 -40.78
CA SER A 497 -25.83 32.82 -40.34
C SER A 497 -24.87 33.74 -41.08
N ASN A 498 -24.94 33.74 -42.42
CA ASN A 498 -24.45 34.84 -43.26
C ASN A 498 -25.00 34.71 -44.68
N SER A 499 -26.29 34.95 -44.85
CA SER A 499 -26.83 35.53 -46.10
C SER A 499 -28.29 35.90 -45.88
N LEU A 500 -28.57 37.21 -45.91
CA LEU A 500 -29.79 37.90 -46.36
C LEU A 500 -30.07 39.10 -45.46
N GLY A 501 -29.29 40.17 -45.69
CA GLY A 501 -29.84 41.52 -45.64
C GLY A 501 -30.01 42.01 -47.08
N SER A 502 -31.21 42.46 -47.46
CA SER A 502 -31.50 43.56 -48.42
C SER A 502 -32.98 43.56 -48.81
N ASN A 503 -33.77 44.36 -48.08
CA ASN A 503 -34.74 45.38 -48.55
C ASN A 503 -35.80 45.67 -47.50
#